data_AF-A0A534W7P4-F1
#
_entry.id   AF-A0A534W7P4-F1
#
_cell.length_a   1.000
_cell.length_b   1.000
_cell.length_c   1.000
_cell.angle_alpha   90.00
_cell.angle_beta   90.00
_cell.angle_gamma   90.00
#
_symmetry.space_group_name_H-M   'P 1'
#
loop_
_entity.id
_entity.type
_entity.pdbx_description
1 polymer ?
#
loop_
_entity_poly.entity_id
_entity_poly.type
_entity_poly.pdbx_seq_one_letter_code
_entity_poly.pdbx_strand_id
1 'polypeptide(L)'
;MARLHRLLRDAWAMAVPYWRSEDRWAARALLLVVVMLNLGIVYLNVLLNQWNNAFYNALQDKNYAVFLHQLVRFSWLAVVYIVVAVYQLYL
;
A
#
# COMPACT_ATOMS: atom_id res chain seq x y z
N MET A 1 -25.88 -11.40 19.45
CA MET A 1 -24.71 -12.30 19.41
C MET A 1 -24.86 -13.49 18.44
N ALA A 2 -25.95 -14.28 18.45
CA ALA A 2 -26.09 -15.49 17.62
C ALA A 2 -26.25 -15.28 16.08
N ARG A 3 -26.54 -14.05 15.62
CA ARG A 3 -26.64 -13.74 14.17
C ARG A 3 -25.27 -13.49 13.53
N LEU A 4 -24.36 -12.82 14.24
CA LEU A 4 -22.99 -12.58 13.78
C LEU A 4 -22.23 -13.88 13.49
N HIS A 5 -22.41 -14.86 14.37
CA HIS A 5 -21.76 -16.16 14.23
C HIS A 5 -22.30 -16.96 13.03
N ARG A 6 -23.57 -16.77 12.65
CA ARG A 6 -24.14 -17.37 11.43
C ARG A 6 -23.66 -16.66 10.18
N LEU A 7 -23.66 -15.33 10.16
CA LEU A 7 -23.13 -14.54 9.04
C LEU A 7 -21.65 -14.84 8.77
N LEU A 8 -20.83 -14.95 9.82
CA LEU A 8 -19.42 -15.34 9.69
C LEU A 8 -19.27 -16.78 9.17
N ARG A 9 -20.13 -17.70 9.61
CA ARG A 9 -20.12 -19.10 9.16
C ARG A 9 -20.57 -19.24 7.70
N ASP A 10 -21.57 -18.47 7.28
CA ASP A 10 -22.08 -18.47 5.91
C ASP A 10 -21.08 -17.82 4.95
N ALA A 11 -20.49 -16.67 5.35
CA ALA A 11 -19.39 -16.05 4.60
C ALA A 11 -18.17 -16.97 4.49
N TRP A 12 -17.83 -17.69 5.57
CA TRP A 12 -16.75 -18.67 5.56
C TRP A 12 -17.08 -19.88 4.68
N ALA A 13 -18.31 -20.38 4.71
CA ALA A 13 -18.76 -21.48 3.86
C ALA A 13 -18.74 -21.12 2.36
N MET A 14 -18.95 -19.86 2.01
CA MET A 14 -18.83 -19.35 0.63
C MET A 14 -17.37 -19.10 0.20
N ALA A 15 -16.49 -18.71 1.11
CA ALA A 15 -15.07 -18.46 0.82
C ALA A 15 -14.20 -19.73 0.79
N VAL A 16 -14.57 -20.76 1.58
CA VAL A 16 -13.83 -22.04 1.69
C VAL A 16 -13.66 -22.80 0.36
N PRO A 17 -14.65 -22.89 -0.55
CA PRO A 17 -14.50 -23.53 -1.86
C PRO A 17 -13.39 -22.89 -2.71
N TYR A 18 -13.23 -21.57 -2.62
CA TYR A 18 -12.18 -20.80 -3.32
C TYR A 18 -10.77 -21.14 -2.82
N TRP A 19 -10.65 -21.58 -1.56
CA TRP A 19 -9.39 -21.99 -0.93
C TRP A 19 -9.08 -23.49 -1.07
N ARG A 20 -10.06 -24.30 -1.51
CA ARG A 20 -9.96 -25.76 -1.61
C ARG A 20 -9.92 -26.30 -3.05
N SER A 21 -10.26 -25.49 -4.06
CA SER A 21 -10.16 -25.84 -5.48
C SER A 21 -8.69 -25.90 -5.98
N GLU A 22 -8.44 -26.45 -7.17
CA GLU A 22 -7.11 -26.49 -7.82
C GLU A 22 -6.42 -25.10 -7.89
N ASP A 23 -7.21 -24.01 -7.90
CA ASP A 23 -6.77 -22.61 -7.87
C ASP A 23 -6.40 -22.04 -6.49
N ARG A 24 -6.34 -22.87 -5.44
CA ARG A 24 -5.94 -22.48 -4.07
C ARG A 24 -4.63 -21.69 -3.98
N TRP A 25 -3.72 -21.88 -4.94
CA TRP A 25 -2.49 -21.10 -5.06
C TRP A 25 -2.74 -19.70 -5.62
N ALA A 26 -3.65 -19.55 -6.58
CA ALA A 26 -4.04 -18.25 -7.13
C ALA A 26 -4.75 -17.39 -6.05
N ALA A 27 -5.63 -17.99 -5.25
CA ALA A 27 -6.30 -17.29 -4.15
C ALA A 27 -5.31 -16.76 -3.09
N ARG A 28 -4.29 -17.56 -2.74
CA ARG A 28 -3.23 -17.15 -1.80
C ARG A 28 -2.28 -16.12 -2.41
N ALA A 29 -1.94 -16.27 -3.69
CA ALA A 29 -1.11 -15.31 -4.41
C ALA A 29 -1.79 -13.93 -4.46
N LEU A 30 -3.08 -13.87 -4.82
CA LEU A 30 -3.84 -12.62 -4.82
C LEU A 30 -3.89 -11.97 -3.43
N LEU A 31 -4.16 -12.75 -2.38
CA LEU A 31 -4.18 -12.24 -1.01
C LEU A 31 -2.81 -11.67 -0.61
N LEU A 32 -1.72 -12.38 -0.92
CA LEU A 32 -0.36 -11.92 -0.67
C LEU A 32 -0.06 -10.62 -1.44
N VAL A 33 -0.47 -10.52 -2.70
CA VAL A 33 -0.29 -9.30 -3.51
C VAL A 33 -1.04 -8.12 -2.88
N VAL A 34 -2.30 -8.30 -2.48
CA VAL A 34 -3.09 -7.24 -1.82
C VAL A 34 -2.42 -6.79 -0.53
N VAL A 35 -1.93 -7.72 0.30
CA VAL A 35 -1.21 -7.41 1.54
C VAL A 35 0.09 -6.65 1.23
N MET A 36 0.87 -7.09 0.24
CA MET A 36 2.09 -6.41 -0.16
C MET A 36 1.83 -5.01 -0.72
N LEU A 37 0.78 -4.81 -1.52
CA LEU A 37 0.39 -3.49 -2.03
C LEU A 37 0.03 -2.53 -0.89
N ASN A 38 -0.76 -3.01 0.09
CA ASN A 38 -1.11 -2.21 1.27
C ASN A 38 0.13 -1.84 2.09
N LEU A 39 1.02 -2.80 2.36
CA LEU A 39 2.27 -2.54 3.08
C LEU A 39 3.18 -1.59 2.29
N GLY A 40 3.22 -1.72 0.97
CA GLY A 40 3.95 -0.84 0.06
C GLY A 40 3.48 0.61 0.17
N ILE A 41 2.16 0.85 0.23
CA ILE A 41 1.60 2.20 0.40
C ILE A 41 1.97 2.79 1.75
N VAL A 42 1.85 2.00 2.83
CA VAL A 42 2.26 2.45 4.16
C VAL A 42 3.76 2.79 4.18
N TYR A 43 4.59 1.97 3.55
CA TYR A 43 6.02 2.23 3.40
C TYR A 43 6.29 3.53 2.63
N LEU A 44 5.61 3.75 1.50
CA LEU A 44 5.74 4.99 0.72
C LEU A 44 5.28 6.22 1.52
N ASN A 45 4.23 6.11 2.33
CA ASN A 45 3.80 7.18 3.23
C ASN A 45 4.90 7.53 4.25
N VAL A 46 5.59 6.53 4.81
CA VAL A 46 6.74 6.77 5.69
C VAL A 46 7.88 7.47 4.95
N LEU A 47 8.17 7.07 3.72
CA LEU A 47 9.19 7.73 2.89
C LEU A 47 8.83 9.18 2.57
N LEU A 48 7.57 9.45 2.24
CA LEU A 48 7.05 10.81 2.03
C LEU A 48 7.14 11.65 3.30
N ASN A 49 6.86 11.06 4.47
CA ASN A 49 6.99 11.76 5.74
C ASN A 49 8.45 12.11 6.07
N GLN A 50 9.40 11.18 5.83
CA GLN A 50 10.83 11.45 5.99
C GLN A 50 11.32 12.52 5.00
N TRP A 51 10.86 12.45 3.76
CA TRP A 51 11.14 13.45 2.74
C TRP A 51 10.63 14.83 3.16
N ASN A 52 9.41 14.91 3.69
CA ASN A 52 8.79 16.15 4.15
C ASN A 52 9.66 16.84 5.22
N ASN A 53 10.11 16.09 6.23
CA ASN A 53 11.07 16.60 7.23
C ASN A 53 12.36 17.12 6.59
N ALA A 54 12.96 16.37 5.66
CA ALA A 54 14.19 16.78 5.00
C ALA A 54 14.01 18.03 4.12
N PHE A 55 12.85 18.18 3.49
CA PHE A 55 12.48 19.36 2.70
C PHE A 55 12.34 20.61 3.58
N TYR A 56 11.65 20.50 4.72
CA TYR A 56 11.54 21.61 5.67
C TYR A 56 12.89 21.99 6.28
N ASN A 57 13.76 21.03 6.59
CA ASN A 57 15.12 21.33 7.05
C ASN A 57 15.91 22.09 5.97
N ALA A 58 15.83 21.67 4.70
CA ALA A 58 16.50 22.36 3.60
C ALA A 58 16.03 23.80 3.42
N LEU A 59 14.73 24.05 3.62
CA LEU A 59 14.15 25.40 3.62
C LEU A 59 14.65 26.24 4.79
N GLN A 60 14.70 25.66 6.00
CA GLN A 60 15.19 26.33 7.19
C GLN A 60 16.67 26.74 7.04
N ASP A 61 17.51 25.83 6.54
CA ASP A 61 18.94 26.07 6.31
C ASP A 61 19.21 26.91 5.05
N LYS A 62 18.15 27.33 4.32
CA LYS A 62 18.21 28.07 3.05
C LYS A 62 19.12 27.41 2.01
N ASN A 63 19.21 26.08 2.04
CA ASN A 63 20.09 25.32 1.18
C ASN A 63 19.40 24.99 -0.16
N TYR A 64 19.64 25.84 -1.15
CA TYR A 64 19.01 25.73 -2.48
C TYR A 64 19.36 24.43 -3.21
N ALA A 65 20.59 23.92 -3.04
CA ALA A 65 21.02 22.68 -3.69
C ALA A 65 20.23 21.47 -3.14
N VAL A 66 20.09 21.39 -1.82
CA VAL A 66 19.31 20.31 -1.19
C VAL A 66 17.83 20.46 -1.52
N PHE A 67 17.30 21.68 -1.56
CA PHE A 67 15.92 21.94 -1.96
C PHE A 67 15.60 21.35 -3.35
N LEU A 68 16.40 21.65 -4.38
CA LEU A 68 16.21 21.09 -5.72
C LEU A 68 16.33 19.57 -5.74
N HIS A 69 17.29 19.01 -4.99
CA HIS A 69 17.43 17.56 -4.87
C HIS A 69 16.19 16.91 -4.24
N GLN A 70 15.64 17.50 -3.17
CA GLN A 70 14.41 17.00 -2.57
C GLN A 70 13.21 17.13 -3.52
N LEU A 71 13.15 18.17 -4.35
CA LEU A 71 12.06 18.35 -5.32
C LEU A 71 12.06 17.22 -6.37
N VAL A 72 13.23 16.86 -6.92
CA VAL A 72 13.35 15.69 -7.82
C VAL A 72 13.03 14.38 -7.09
N ARG A 73 13.49 14.25 -5.83
CA ARG A 73 13.20 13.07 -5.01
C ARG A 73 11.69 12.90 -4.78
N PHE A 74 10.96 14.00 -4.57
CA PHE A 74 9.52 13.99 -4.44
C PHE A 74 8.83 13.55 -5.73
N SER A 75 9.27 14.06 -6.88
CA SER A 75 8.66 13.73 -8.17
C SER A 75 8.68 12.21 -8.44
N TRP A 76 9.81 11.52 -8.21
CA TRP A 76 9.84 10.07 -8.40
C TRP A 76 9.00 9.33 -7.35
N LEU A 77 9.03 9.76 -6.08
CA LEU A 77 8.22 9.17 -5.01
C LEU A 77 6.72 9.28 -5.32
N ALA A 78 6.29 10.44 -5.83
CA ALA A 78 4.91 10.68 -6.23
C ALA A 78 4.49 9.78 -7.39
N VAL A 79 5.33 9.61 -8.41
CA VAL A 79 5.07 8.69 -9.52
C VAL A 79 4.89 7.26 -9.02
N VAL A 80 5.79 6.77 -8.17
CA VAL A 80 5.68 5.40 -7.63
C VAL A 80 4.46 5.25 -6.75
N TYR A 81 4.16 6.24 -5.92
CA TYR A 81 2.95 6.25 -5.10
C TYR A 81 1.68 6.13 -5.95
N ILE A 82 1.57 6.93 -7.01
CA ILE A 82 0.41 6.89 -7.91
C ILE A 82 0.29 5.51 -8.57
N VAL A 83 1.39 4.95 -9.07
CA VAL A 83 1.40 3.62 -9.70
C VAL A 83 0.90 2.55 -8.72
N VAL A 84 1.45 2.52 -7.50
CA VAL A 84 1.06 1.53 -6.48
C VAL A 84 -0.39 1.73 -6.05
N ALA A 85 -0.84 2.97 -5.84
CA ALA A 85 -2.22 3.28 -5.46
C ALA A 85 -3.22 2.87 -6.55
N VAL A 86 -2.87 3.09 -7.82
CA VAL A 86 -3.66 2.63 -8.98
C VAL A 86 -3.78 1.12 -8.96
N TYR A 87 -2.66 0.38 -8.86
CA TYR A 87 -2.70 -1.08 -8.81
C TYR A 87 -3.49 -1.61 -7.62
N GLN A 88 -3.43 -0.96 -6.46
CA GLN A 88 -4.23 -1.34 -5.29
C GLN A 88 -5.74 -1.11 -5.51
N LEU A 89 -6.12 -0.09 -6.28
CA LEU A 89 -7.55 0.19 -6.58
C LEU A 89 -8.14 -0.79 -7.60
N TYR A 90 -7.33 -1.25 -8.56
CA TYR A 90 -7.77 -2.15 -9.64
C TYR A 90 -7.75 -3.63 -9.25
N LEU A 91 -6.98 -4.01 -8.22
CA LEU A 91 -6.84 -5.38 -7.75
C LEU A 91 -7.85 -5.72 -6.64
#